data_AF-A0A0G4G3A8-F1
#
_entry.id   AF-A0A0G4G3A8-F1
#
_cell.length_a   1.000
_cell.length_b   1.000
_cell.length_c   1.000
_cell.angle_alpha   90.00
_cell.angle_beta   90.00
_cell.angle_gamma   90.00
#
_symmetry.space_group_name_H-M   'P 1'
#
loop_
_entity.id
_entity.type
_entity.pdbx_description
1 polymer ?
#
loop_
_entity_poly.entity_id
_entity_poly.type
_entity_poly.pdbx_seq_one_letter_code
_entity_poly.pdbx_strand_id
1 'polypeptide(L)'
;MASVAARSGLWEQPETSGEVLINAGGFVYPVSRRGLLMPFMRQRYISVLLMHFADGLPRDADGHVYLETSPAYFEALLDELTLYETGRTNTVDLPPSKAADPAYSEYHSLFMREISAFSPSADQQTPLDAVPAHDAGVKEATQLCVDFIEKSTRAYVNAIKGLWRIGDDIKAFLADMDPFMKSSSDADNALLSLTVLGRRVTIMKKTLCRLGDDHPLLTRFSDTAPNWPDRRVRETPAKHFITAVEFARRMRPCRRDS
;
A
#
# COMPACT_ATOMS: atom_id res chain seq x y z
N MET A 1 -3.15 19.96 -10.48
CA MET A 1 -3.15 19.32 -9.15
C MET A 1 -4.39 18.47 -9.04
N ALA A 2 -4.29 17.16 -9.27
CA ALA A 2 -5.40 16.24 -8.98
C ALA A 2 -5.55 16.20 -7.46
N SER A 3 -6.73 16.55 -6.96
CA SER A 3 -6.98 16.60 -5.52
C SER A 3 -6.93 15.18 -4.94
N VAL A 4 -6.43 15.06 -3.72
CA VAL A 4 -6.46 13.83 -2.90
C VAL A 4 -7.87 13.22 -2.84
N ALA A 5 -8.92 14.05 -3.00
CA ALA A 5 -10.31 13.64 -3.05
C ALA A 5 -10.69 12.76 -4.25
N ALA A 6 -10.00 12.86 -5.40
CA ALA A 6 -10.29 11.98 -6.55
C ALA A 6 -9.71 10.56 -6.39
N ARG A 7 -8.80 10.37 -5.43
CA ARG A 7 -8.17 9.08 -5.09
C ARG A 7 -8.65 8.52 -3.74
N SER A 8 -9.30 9.35 -2.94
CA SER A 8 -9.93 8.98 -1.68
C SER A 8 -11.35 8.50 -1.98
N GLY A 9 -11.54 7.20 -2.13
CA GLY A 9 -12.85 6.62 -1.86
C GLY A 9 -13.32 7.09 -0.48
N LEU A 10 -14.64 7.30 -0.32
CA LEU A 10 -15.24 7.50 0.98
C LEU A 10 -14.74 6.37 1.90
N TRP A 11 -14.25 6.73 3.09
CA TRP A 11 -13.70 5.80 4.07
C TRP A 11 -14.80 4.85 4.58
N GLU A 12 -15.09 3.81 3.82
CA GLU A 12 -15.96 2.72 4.26
C GLU A 12 -15.20 1.84 5.25
N GLN A 13 -15.90 1.37 6.29
CA GLN A 13 -15.33 0.36 7.18
C GLN A 13 -15.06 -0.90 6.35
N PRO A 14 -13.80 -1.36 6.25
CA PRO A 14 -13.51 -2.49 5.41
C PRO A 14 -14.20 -3.73 5.98
N GLU A 15 -14.79 -4.52 5.09
CA GLU A 15 -15.31 -5.84 5.44
C GLU A 15 -14.18 -6.64 6.13
N THR A 16 -14.46 -7.12 7.35
CA THR A 16 -13.44 -7.66 8.27
C THR A 16 -13.31 -9.18 8.18
N SER A 17 -14.26 -9.85 7.54
CA SER A 17 -14.31 -11.30 7.35
C SER A 17 -14.09 -11.68 5.88
N GLY A 18 -13.57 -12.89 5.66
CA GLY A 18 -13.38 -13.46 4.33
C GLY A 18 -12.03 -13.10 3.70
N GLU A 19 -11.97 -13.26 2.38
CA GLU A 19 -10.76 -13.12 1.59
C GLU A 19 -10.91 -12.02 0.54
N VAL A 20 -9.81 -11.37 0.19
CA VAL A 20 -9.72 -10.51 -0.99
C VAL A 20 -8.83 -11.20 -2.02
N LEU A 21 -9.33 -11.32 -3.26
CA LEU A 21 -8.57 -11.91 -4.36
C LEU A 21 -7.65 -10.86 -4.99
N ILE A 22 -6.35 -11.11 -4.90
CA ILE A 22 -5.31 -10.20 -5.40
C ILE A 22 -4.55 -10.88 -6.54
N ASN A 23 -4.54 -10.25 -7.71
CA ASN A 23 -3.66 -10.60 -8.81
C ASN A 23 -2.29 -9.95 -8.59
N ALA A 24 -1.34 -10.72 -8.07
CA ALA A 24 0.05 -10.31 -7.92
C ALA A 24 0.86 -10.78 -9.13
N GLY A 25 1.18 -9.87 -10.04
CA GLY A 25 2.08 -10.14 -11.18
C GLY A 25 1.60 -11.21 -12.17
N GLY A 26 0.31 -11.55 -12.19
CA GLY A 26 -0.32 -12.54 -13.09
C GLY A 26 -0.94 -13.75 -12.38
N PHE A 27 -0.64 -13.93 -11.09
CA PHE A 27 -1.16 -14.99 -10.24
C PHE A 27 -2.17 -14.43 -9.24
N VAL A 28 -3.30 -15.11 -9.09
CA VAL A 28 -4.36 -14.70 -8.18
C VAL A 28 -4.20 -15.44 -6.87
N TYR A 29 -4.11 -14.69 -5.78
CA TYR A 29 -3.99 -15.21 -4.43
C TYR A 29 -5.19 -14.77 -3.57
N PRO A 30 -5.76 -15.67 -2.76
CA PRO A 30 -6.66 -15.29 -1.69
C PRO A 30 -5.85 -14.69 -0.54
N VAL A 31 -6.25 -13.50 -0.09
CA VAL A 31 -5.61 -12.81 1.04
C VAL A 31 -6.62 -12.66 2.17
N SER A 32 -6.29 -13.18 3.34
CA SER A 32 -7.13 -13.11 4.53
C SER A 32 -7.29 -11.66 5.02
N ARG A 33 -8.53 -11.15 5.00
CA ARG A 33 -8.86 -9.83 5.57
C ARG A 33 -8.58 -9.79 7.07
N ARG A 34 -8.81 -10.91 7.76
CA ARG A 34 -8.51 -11.06 9.19
C ARG A 34 -7.02 -10.92 9.47
N GLY A 35 -6.18 -11.61 8.70
CA GLY A 35 -4.71 -11.55 8.83
C GLY A 35 -4.18 -10.13 8.63
N LEU A 36 -4.69 -9.40 7.63
CA LEU A 36 -4.30 -8.00 7.37
C LEU A 36 -4.72 -7.04 8.49
N LEU A 37 -5.82 -7.32 9.19
CA LEU A 37 -6.37 -6.45 10.25
C LEU A 37 -5.89 -6.81 11.66
N MET A 38 -5.08 -7.86 11.82
CA MET A 38 -4.50 -8.22 13.12
C MET A 38 -3.48 -7.16 13.63
N PRO A 39 -3.20 -7.09 14.94
CA PRO A 39 -2.48 -5.97 15.56
C PRO A 39 -1.15 -5.57 14.92
N PHE A 40 -0.29 -6.54 14.57
CA PHE A 40 0.99 -6.29 13.90
C PHE A 40 0.84 -5.79 12.46
N MET A 41 -0.21 -6.22 11.76
CA MET A 41 -0.40 -6.02 10.33
C MET A 41 -1.24 -4.79 9.98
N ARG A 42 -2.21 -4.41 10.82
CA ARG A 42 -3.24 -3.41 10.49
C ARG A 42 -2.70 -2.01 10.13
N GLN A 43 -1.47 -1.70 10.52
CA GLN A 43 -0.79 -0.42 10.25
C GLN A 43 0.31 -0.54 9.19
N ARG A 44 0.53 -1.73 8.63
CA ARG A 44 1.51 -1.95 7.56
C ARG A 44 0.98 -1.41 6.25
N TYR A 45 1.85 -0.85 5.43
CA TYR A 45 1.48 -0.25 4.14
C TYR A 45 0.66 -1.20 3.27
N ILE A 46 1.02 -2.49 3.21
CA ILE A 46 0.25 -3.47 2.42
C ILE A 46 -1.18 -3.66 2.94
N SER A 47 -1.38 -3.73 4.26
CA SER A 47 -2.70 -3.88 4.86
C SER A 47 -3.53 -2.63 4.63
N VAL A 48 -2.94 -1.45 4.83
CA VAL A 48 -3.62 -0.18 4.58
C VAL A 48 -3.99 -0.05 3.10
N LEU A 49 -3.07 -0.39 2.20
CA LEU A 49 -3.30 -0.36 0.76
C LEU A 49 -4.47 -1.27 0.36
N LEU A 50 -4.45 -2.54 0.80
CA LEU A 50 -5.45 -3.53 0.40
C LEU A 50 -6.80 -3.37 1.12
N MET A 51 -6.81 -2.85 2.35
CA MET A 51 -8.05 -2.70 3.12
C MET A 51 -8.72 -1.34 2.89
N HIS A 52 -7.97 -0.27 2.66
CA HIS A 52 -8.52 1.09 2.58
C HIS A 52 -8.37 1.76 1.22
N PHE A 53 -7.44 1.31 0.38
CA PHE A 53 -7.13 1.96 -0.91
C PHE A 53 -7.23 1.00 -2.11
N ALA A 54 -7.95 -0.11 -1.95
CA ALA A 54 -8.11 -1.12 -3.01
C ALA A 54 -8.74 -0.54 -4.29
N ASP A 55 -9.66 0.42 -4.18
CA ASP A 55 -10.29 1.04 -5.35
C ASP A 55 -9.32 1.90 -6.18
N GLY A 56 -8.29 2.43 -5.51
CA GLY A 56 -7.18 3.13 -6.13
C GLY A 56 -6.25 2.21 -6.93
N LEU A 57 -6.36 0.88 -6.78
CA LEU A 57 -5.54 -0.09 -7.51
C LEU A 57 -6.21 -0.53 -8.83
N PRO A 58 -5.42 -0.79 -9.88
CA PRO A 58 -5.90 -1.40 -11.13
C PRO A 58 -6.63 -2.72 -10.86
N ARG A 59 -7.53 -3.11 -11.76
CA ARG A 59 -8.21 -4.40 -11.71
C ARG A 59 -7.89 -5.20 -12.97
N ASP A 60 -7.80 -6.51 -12.85
CA ASP A 60 -7.67 -7.39 -14.00
C ASP A 60 -9.02 -7.61 -14.71
N ALA A 61 -9.00 -8.38 -15.80
CA ALA A 61 -10.19 -8.65 -16.60
C ALA A 61 -11.30 -9.38 -15.82
N ASP A 62 -10.92 -10.11 -14.77
CA ASP A 62 -11.84 -10.85 -13.89
C ASP A 62 -12.33 -9.97 -12.72
N GLY A 63 -11.86 -8.72 -12.63
CA GLY A 63 -12.22 -7.76 -11.59
C GLY A 63 -11.37 -7.83 -10.31
N HIS A 64 -10.37 -8.71 -10.27
CA HIS A 64 -9.48 -8.83 -9.11
C HIS A 64 -8.57 -7.61 -9.01
N VAL A 65 -8.25 -7.20 -7.78
CA VAL A 65 -7.30 -6.11 -7.52
C VAL A 65 -5.92 -6.55 -8.00
N TYR A 66 -5.26 -5.73 -8.82
CA TYR A 66 -3.93 -5.99 -9.34
C TYR A 66 -2.85 -5.27 -8.52
N LEU A 67 -1.82 -6.01 -8.13
CA LEU A 67 -0.64 -5.50 -7.46
C LEU A 67 0.61 -5.79 -8.31
N GLU A 68 1.33 -4.73 -8.70
CA GLU A 68 2.56 -4.80 -9.50
C GLU A 68 3.75 -5.27 -8.64
N THR A 69 3.74 -6.54 -8.24
CA THR A 69 4.78 -7.17 -7.43
C THR A 69 5.18 -8.53 -8.01
N SER A 70 6.28 -9.09 -7.51
CA SER A 70 6.68 -10.45 -7.89
C SER A 70 5.74 -11.47 -7.25
N PRO A 71 5.18 -12.43 -8.03
CA PRO A 71 4.37 -13.51 -7.49
C PRO A 71 5.11 -14.30 -6.41
N ALA A 72 6.42 -14.55 -6.61
CA ALA A 72 7.23 -15.33 -5.67
C ALA A 72 7.42 -14.61 -4.32
N TYR A 73 7.59 -13.28 -4.35
CA TYR A 73 7.61 -12.48 -3.13
C TYR A 73 6.24 -12.49 -2.45
N PHE A 74 5.16 -12.28 -3.22
CA PHE A 74 3.82 -12.20 -2.65
C PHE A 74 3.38 -13.52 -2.01
N GLU A 75 3.69 -14.66 -2.64
CA GLU A 75 3.50 -15.99 -2.06
C GLU A 75 4.25 -16.13 -0.73
N ALA A 76 5.54 -15.74 -0.69
CA ALA A 76 6.32 -15.76 0.54
C ALA A 76 5.72 -14.88 1.66
N LEU A 77 5.19 -13.72 1.31
CA LEU A 77 4.52 -12.83 2.25
C LEU A 77 3.26 -13.50 2.84
N LEU A 78 2.48 -14.20 2.02
CA LEU A 78 1.26 -14.87 2.46
C LEU A 78 1.54 -16.11 3.31
N ASP A 79 2.62 -16.84 3.04
CA ASP A 79 3.09 -17.93 3.91
C ASP A 79 3.35 -17.41 5.33
N GLU A 80 4.13 -16.32 5.46
CA GLU A 80 4.45 -15.72 6.76
C GLU A 80 3.20 -15.08 7.42
N LEU A 81 2.32 -14.48 6.63
CA LEU A 81 1.04 -13.96 7.13
C LEU A 81 0.17 -15.08 7.71
N THR A 82 0.18 -16.26 7.09
CA THR A 82 -0.55 -17.45 7.58
C THR A 82 0.02 -17.95 8.91
N LEU A 83 1.34 -17.97 9.06
CA LEU A 83 1.99 -18.33 10.32
C LEU A 83 1.63 -17.34 11.45
N TYR A 84 1.63 -16.05 11.14
CA TYR A 84 1.22 -15.01 12.07
C TYR A 84 -0.27 -15.13 12.45
N GLU A 85 -1.14 -15.30 11.46
CA GLU A 85 -2.59 -15.41 11.66
C GLU A 85 -2.99 -16.66 12.48
N THR A 86 -2.22 -17.74 12.35
CA THR A 86 -2.41 -18.98 13.12
C THR A 86 -1.71 -18.96 14.49
N GLY A 87 -1.07 -17.85 14.86
CA GLY A 87 -0.38 -17.67 16.13
C GLY A 87 0.92 -18.47 16.27
N ARG A 88 1.49 -18.93 15.16
CA ARG A 88 2.79 -19.63 15.14
C ARG A 88 3.96 -18.66 15.20
N THR A 89 3.75 -17.42 14.75
CA THR A 89 4.70 -16.31 14.86
C THR A 89 3.97 -15.06 15.35
N ASN A 90 4.73 -14.10 15.88
CA ASN A 90 4.19 -12.79 16.30
C ASN A 90 4.51 -11.67 15.30
N THR A 91 5.26 -11.99 14.24
CA THR A 91 5.72 -11.09 13.19
C THR A 91 5.55 -11.74 11.82
N VAL A 92 5.62 -10.92 10.78
CA VAL A 92 5.58 -11.34 9.38
C VAL A 92 6.90 -10.93 8.74
N ASP A 93 7.95 -11.71 9.01
CA ASP A 93 9.30 -11.45 8.53
C ASP A 93 9.69 -12.49 7.47
N LEU A 94 10.40 -12.07 6.42
CA LEU A 94 10.90 -13.01 5.43
C LEU A 94 11.93 -13.99 6.03
N PRO A 95 11.96 -15.26 5.56
CA PRO A 95 12.99 -16.20 5.96
C PRO A 95 14.38 -15.70 5.50
N PRO A 96 15.48 -16.05 6.19
CA PRO A 96 16.81 -15.49 5.93
C PRO A 96 17.29 -15.58 4.48
N SER A 97 16.95 -16.67 3.79
CA SER A 97 17.30 -16.88 2.37
C SER A 97 16.61 -15.88 1.43
N LYS A 98 15.38 -15.46 1.74
CA LYS A 98 14.62 -14.46 0.97
C LYS A 98 14.96 -13.05 1.43
N ALA A 99 15.21 -12.83 2.72
CA ALA A 99 15.58 -11.52 3.26
C ALA A 99 16.91 -10.97 2.66
N ALA A 100 17.83 -11.86 2.28
CA ALA A 100 19.08 -11.49 1.61
C ALA A 100 18.93 -11.19 0.11
N ASP A 101 17.79 -11.54 -0.51
CA ASP A 101 17.54 -11.34 -1.95
C ASP A 101 16.79 -10.02 -2.19
N PRO A 102 17.37 -9.05 -2.93
CA PRO A 102 16.70 -7.79 -3.28
C PRO A 102 15.35 -7.97 -3.99
N ALA A 103 15.13 -9.08 -4.69
CA ALA A 103 13.86 -9.37 -5.33
C ALA A 103 12.70 -9.53 -4.33
N TYR A 104 13.02 -9.81 -3.06
CA TYR A 104 12.05 -9.96 -1.98
C TYR A 104 12.17 -8.80 -0.98
N SER A 105 13.39 -8.48 -0.54
CA SER A 105 13.60 -7.55 0.57
C SER A 105 13.20 -6.11 0.25
N GLU A 106 13.31 -5.66 -1.00
CA GLU A 106 12.85 -4.34 -1.43
C GLU A 106 11.33 -4.18 -1.25
N TYR A 107 10.56 -5.15 -1.74
CA TYR A 107 9.11 -5.16 -1.57
C TYR A 107 8.72 -5.33 -0.11
N HIS A 108 9.40 -6.21 0.61
CA HIS A 108 9.12 -6.44 2.03
C HIS A 108 9.33 -5.19 2.86
N SER A 109 10.48 -4.54 2.66
CA SER A 109 10.83 -3.32 3.37
C SER A 109 9.80 -2.22 3.11
N LEU A 110 9.31 -2.09 1.87
CA LEU A 110 8.27 -1.12 1.51
C LEU A 110 6.91 -1.45 2.14
N PHE A 111 6.45 -2.70 1.97
CA PHE A 111 5.11 -3.12 2.38
C PHE A 111 4.95 -3.26 3.90
N MET A 112 6.03 -3.53 4.62
CA MET A 112 6.04 -3.63 6.09
C MET A 112 6.26 -2.28 6.80
N ARG A 113 6.40 -1.16 6.07
CA ARG A 113 6.45 0.18 6.71
C ARG A 113 5.16 0.45 7.46
N GLU A 114 5.29 1.14 8.59
CA GLU A 114 4.15 1.53 9.42
C GLU A 114 3.62 2.90 9.00
N ILE A 115 2.32 3.08 9.18
CA ILE A 115 1.66 4.38 9.11
C ILE A 115 0.87 4.64 10.39
N SER A 116 1.19 5.75 11.05
CA SER A 116 0.61 6.14 12.34
C SER A 116 -0.85 6.57 12.24
N ALA A 117 -1.29 6.99 11.05
CA ALA A 117 -2.62 7.54 10.78
C ALA A 117 -3.79 6.59 11.11
N PHE A 118 -3.53 5.29 11.19
CA PHE A 118 -4.54 4.25 11.44
C PHE A 118 -4.48 3.66 12.86
N SER A 119 -3.84 4.38 13.79
CA SER A 119 -3.89 4.03 15.21
C SER A 119 -5.23 4.48 15.81
N PRO A 120 -5.94 3.61 16.55
CA PRO A 120 -7.04 4.11 17.39
C PRO A 120 -6.45 5.11 18.37
N SER A 121 -6.91 6.36 18.32
CA SER A 121 -6.47 7.41 19.22
C SER A 121 -6.84 7.02 20.65
N ALA A 122 -5.86 6.88 21.54
CA ALA A 122 -6.08 6.55 22.94
C ALA A 122 -6.72 7.70 23.76
N ASP A 123 -7.06 8.83 23.13
CA ASP A 123 -7.46 10.06 23.82
C ASP A 123 -8.98 10.35 23.83
N GLN A 124 -9.84 9.39 23.47
CA GLN A 124 -11.29 9.53 23.67
C GLN A 124 -11.72 9.04 25.05
N GLN A 125 -11.18 9.63 26.11
CA GLN A 125 -11.73 9.50 27.47
C GLN A 125 -11.16 10.57 28.42
N THR A 126 -11.41 11.84 28.13
CA THR A 126 -11.46 12.87 29.17
C THR A 126 -12.91 13.35 29.26
N PRO A 127 -13.67 12.92 30.29
CA PRO A 127 -14.94 13.54 30.61
C PRO A 127 -14.69 15.02 30.91
N LEU A 128 -15.20 15.88 30.05
CA LEU A 128 -15.37 17.31 30.32
C LEU A 128 -16.54 17.44 31.32
N ASP A 129 -16.32 17.09 32.58
CA ASP A 129 -17.29 17.40 33.64
C ASP A 129 -16.59 17.53 35.00
N ALA A 130 -16.52 18.79 35.46
CA ALA A 130 -16.78 19.25 36.82
C ALA A 130 -16.15 20.65 36.97
N VAL A 131 -16.94 21.70 36.76
CA VAL A 131 -16.60 23.04 37.29
C VAL A 131 -16.81 22.97 38.80
N PRO A 132 -15.77 23.10 39.65
CA PRO A 132 -16.01 23.25 41.07
C PRO A 132 -16.50 24.68 41.29
N ALA A 133 -17.74 24.80 41.78
CA ALA A 133 -18.18 26.04 42.39
C ALA A 133 -17.37 26.23 43.68
N HIS A 134 -16.45 27.19 43.71
CA HIS A 134 -15.85 27.66 44.95
C HIS A 134 -15.64 29.16 44.95
N ASP A 135 -16.09 29.76 46.05
CA ASP A 135 -16.01 31.16 46.43
C ASP A 135 -14.53 31.54 46.62
N ALA A 136 -13.89 32.04 45.57
CA ALA A 136 -12.50 32.51 45.58
C ALA A 136 -12.47 33.97 45.12
N GLY A 137 -11.65 34.79 45.79
CA GLY A 137 -11.53 36.21 45.48
C GLY A 137 -11.26 36.46 43.99
N VAL A 138 -11.79 37.56 43.46
CA VAL A 138 -11.83 37.91 42.02
C VAL A 138 -10.50 37.66 41.28
N LYS A 139 -9.35 37.78 41.97
CA LYS A 139 -8.00 37.53 41.41
C LYS A 139 -7.62 36.05 41.26
N GLU A 140 -8.04 35.17 42.18
CA GLU A 140 -7.77 33.73 42.09
C GLU A 140 -8.68 33.07 41.06
N ALA A 141 -9.95 33.50 40.98
CA ALA A 141 -10.88 33.06 39.94
C ALA A 141 -10.43 33.46 38.53
N THR A 142 -9.84 34.65 38.36
CA THR A 142 -9.25 35.06 37.08
C THR A 142 -8.01 34.26 36.73
N GLN A 143 -7.13 33.97 37.69
CA GLN A 143 -5.92 33.17 37.45
C GLN A 143 -6.28 31.72 37.03
N LEU A 144 -7.23 31.08 37.73
CA LEU A 144 -7.70 29.74 37.37
C LEU A 144 -8.33 29.69 35.97
N CYS A 145 -9.04 30.75 35.57
CA CYS A 145 -9.60 30.88 34.24
C CYS A 145 -8.50 31.02 33.17
N VAL A 146 -7.46 31.83 33.44
CA VAL A 146 -6.31 32.00 32.54
C VAL A 146 -5.54 30.68 32.39
N ASP A 147 -5.26 29.98 33.49
CA ASP A 147 -4.55 28.69 33.46
C ASP A 147 -5.36 27.62 32.70
N PHE A 148 -6.69 27.62 32.84
CA PHE A 148 -7.59 26.74 32.07
C PHE A 148 -7.58 27.06 30.57
N ILE A 149 -7.63 28.35 30.22
CA ILE A 149 -7.52 28.82 28.83
C ILE A 149 -6.16 28.44 28.25
N GLU A 150 -5.07 28.57 29.00
CA GLU A 150 -3.74 28.20 28.54
C GLU A 150 -3.63 26.68 28.31
N LYS A 151 -4.13 25.87 29.26
CA LYS A 151 -4.14 24.40 29.14
C LYS A 151 -4.97 23.93 27.95
N SER A 152 -6.15 24.50 27.76
CA SER A 152 -7.02 24.17 26.63
C SER A 152 -6.41 24.62 25.29
N THR A 153 -5.86 25.84 25.22
CA THR A 153 -5.15 26.33 24.02
C THR A 153 -3.96 25.44 23.67
N ARG A 154 -3.19 25.00 24.67
CA ARG A 154 -2.08 24.05 24.48
C ARG A 154 -2.57 22.70 23.96
N ALA A 155 -3.68 22.19 24.48
CA ALA A 155 -4.30 20.96 24.00
C ALA A 155 -4.74 21.09 22.52
N TYR A 156 -5.38 22.20 22.15
CA TYR A 156 -5.75 22.49 20.76
C TYR A 156 -4.53 22.59 19.84
N VAL A 157 -3.48 23.32 20.25
CA VAL A 157 -2.23 23.43 19.46
C VAL A 157 -1.59 22.05 19.27
N ASN A 158 -1.57 21.21 20.31
CA ASN A 158 -1.04 19.86 20.21
C ASN A 158 -1.89 18.96 19.29
N ALA A 159 -3.23 19.08 19.37
CA ALA A 159 -4.14 18.35 18.49
C ALA A 159 -3.95 18.75 17.02
N ILE A 160 -3.82 20.05 16.72
CA ILE A 160 -3.54 20.55 15.37
C ILE A 160 -2.20 20.01 14.88
N LYS A 161 -1.13 20.07 15.69
CA LYS A 161 0.18 19.48 15.33
C LYS A 161 0.09 17.98 15.06
N GLY A 162 -0.71 17.25 15.85
CA GLY A 162 -1.00 15.83 15.62
C GLY A 162 -1.65 15.59 14.27
N LEU A 163 -2.66 16.39 13.91
CA LEU A 163 -3.35 16.30 12.63
C LEU A 163 -2.42 16.59 11.44
N TRP A 164 -1.52 17.57 11.56
CA TRP A 164 -0.51 17.83 10.52
C TRP A 164 0.42 16.64 10.31
N ARG A 165 0.90 16.01 11.39
CA ARG A 165 1.74 14.79 11.30
C ARG A 165 1.00 13.64 10.63
N ILE A 166 -0.26 13.40 10.99
CA ILE A 166 -1.11 12.40 10.33
C ILE A 166 -1.24 12.72 8.83
N GLY A 167 -1.46 13.99 8.49
CA GLY A 167 -1.56 14.43 7.10
C GLY A 167 -0.27 14.17 6.31
N ASP A 168 0.89 14.41 6.92
CA ASP A 168 2.19 14.17 6.29
C ASP A 168 2.50 12.66 6.16
N ASP A 169 2.13 11.85 7.15
CA ASP A 169 2.22 10.37 7.08
C ASP A 169 1.37 9.80 5.93
N ILE A 170 0.14 10.28 5.76
CA ILE A 170 -0.74 9.86 4.66
C ILE A 170 -0.14 10.30 3.31
N LYS A 171 0.41 11.51 3.20
CA LYS A 171 1.07 11.96 1.96
C LYS A 171 2.28 11.08 1.62
N ALA A 172 3.10 10.73 2.62
CA ALA A 172 4.24 9.84 2.42
C ALA A 172 3.80 8.46 1.96
N PHE A 173 2.79 7.88 2.62
CA PHE A 173 2.17 6.62 2.20
C PHE A 173 1.66 6.67 0.75
N LEU A 174 0.88 7.69 0.39
CA LEU A 174 0.34 7.81 -0.96
C LEU A 174 1.46 8.01 -2.00
N ALA A 175 2.52 8.72 -1.66
CA ALA A 175 3.68 8.89 -2.53
C ALA A 175 4.43 7.57 -2.77
N ASP A 176 4.60 6.78 -1.72
CA ASP A 176 5.26 5.48 -1.79
C ASP A 176 4.40 4.40 -2.48
N MET A 177 3.06 4.53 -2.40
CA MET A 177 2.10 3.62 -3.03
C MET A 177 1.66 4.03 -4.44
N ASP A 178 1.95 5.26 -4.89
CA ASP A 178 1.65 5.73 -6.26
C ASP A 178 2.15 4.77 -7.37
N PRO A 179 3.32 4.12 -7.25
CA PRO A 179 3.76 3.04 -8.12
C PRO A 179 2.82 1.84 -8.23
N PHE A 180 1.83 1.66 -7.38
CA PHE A 180 0.86 0.56 -7.50
C PHE A 180 -0.52 1.07 -7.93
N MET A 181 -0.81 2.34 -7.68
CA MET A 181 -2.12 2.94 -7.96
C MET A 181 -2.39 3.20 -9.44
N LYS A 182 -3.68 3.35 -9.75
CA LYS A 182 -4.17 3.88 -11.03
C LYS A 182 -3.64 5.30 -11.23
N SER A 183 -3.18 5.57 -12.44
CA SER A 183 -2.98 6.92 -12.98
C SER A 183 -4.29 7.49 -13.50
N SER A 184 -4.34 8.80 -13.74
CA SER A 184 -5.51 9.46 -14.35
C SER A 184 -5.76 9.05 -15.81
N SER A 185 -4.78 8.44 -16.46
CA SER A 185 -4.89 7.90 -17.82
C SER A 185 -5.25 6.42 -17.77
N ASP A 186 -6.40 6.07 -18.34
CA ASP A 186 -6.85 4.66 -18.45
C ASP A 186 -5.93 3.83 -19.34
N ALA A 187 -5.33 4.44 -20.36
CA ALA A 187 -4.36 3.77 -21.23
C ALA A 187 -3.12 3.30 -20.46
N ASP A 188 -2.68 4.07 -19.46
CA ASP A 188 -1.52 3.75 -18.62
C ASP A 188 -1.84 2.69 -17.56
N ASN A 189 -3.13 2.53 -17.24
CA ASN A 189 -3.63 1.53 -16.29
C ASN A 189 -3.85 0.16 -16.93
N ALA A 190 -3.72 0.05 -18.25
CA ALA A 190 -3.90 -1.20 -18.97
C ALA A 190 -2.94 -2.28 -18.46
N LEU A 191 -3.49 -3.45 -18.13
CA LEU A 191 -2.72 -4.63 -17.75
C LEU A 191 -2.40 -5.46 -18.98
N LEU A 192 -1.12 -5.64 -19.26
CA LEU A 192 -0.65 -6.49 -20.35
C LEU A 192 -0.30 -7.85 -19.79
N SER A 193 -0.80 -8.91 -20.42
CA SER A 193 -0.57 -10.29 -19.97
C SER A 193 0.06 -11.13 -21.07
N LEU A 194 1.03 -11.96 -20.69
CA LEU A 194 1.73 -12.90 -21.57
C LEU A 194 1.79 -14.27 -20.90
N THR A 195 1.66 -15.35 -21.68
CA THR A 195 1.82 -16.72 -21.15
C THR A 195 3.21 -17.25 -21.47
N VAL A 196 4.00 -17.57 -20.45
CA VAL A 196 5.36 -18.11 -20.56
C VAL A 196 5.41 -19.48 -19.90
N LEU A 197 5.67 -20.54 -20.68
CA LEU A 197 5.64 -21.94 -20.23
C LEU A 197 4.37 -22.31 -19.42
N GLY A 198 3.21 -21.86 -19.90
CA GLY A 198 1.92 -22.11 -19.23
C GLY A 198 1.63 -21.24 -18.01
N ARG A 199 2.56 -20.33 -17.64
CA ARG A 199 2.37 -19.37 -16.55
C ARG A 199 1.97 -18.01 -17.10
N ARG A 200 0.89 -17.44 -16.57
CA ARG A 200 0.46 -16.07 -16.90
C ARG A 200 1.35 -15.09 -16.16
N VAL A 201 1.95 -14.16 -16.91
CA VAL A 201 2.73 -13.04 -16.40
C VAL A 201 1.97 -11.77 -16.78
N THR A 202 1.60 -10.96 -15.80
CA THR A 202 0.88 -9.71 -16.02
C THR A 202 1.72 -8.54 -15.53
N ILE A 203 1.69 -7.42 -16.26
CA ILE A 203 2.43 -6.20 -15.93
C ILE A 203 1.65 -4.98 -16.42
N MET A 204 1.70 -3.86 -15.70
CA MET A 204 1.06 -2.63 -16.16
C MET A 204 1.82 -2.07 -17.35
N LYS A 205 1.08 -1.60 -18.37
CA LYS A 205 1.64 -0.96 -19.55
C LYS A 205 2.61 0.17 -19.20
N LYS A 206 2.22 1.04 -18.24
CA LYS A 206 3.09 2.13 -17.79
C LYS A 206 4.43 1.70 -17.19
N THR A 207 4.49 0.51 -16.58
CA THR A 207 5.76 -0.04 -16.06
C THR A 207 6.73 -0.33 -17.20
N LEU A 208 6.20 -0.85 -18.32
CA LEU A 208 6.99 -1.14 -19.51
C LEU A 208 7.33 0.13 -20.33
N CYS A 209 6.41 1.09 -20.44
CA CYS A 209 6.67 2.36 -21.15
C CYS A 209 7.85 3.15 -20.55
N ARG A 210 8.14 3.00 -19.26
CA ARG A 210 9.34 3.61 -18.64
C ARG A 210 10.66 3.09 -19.19
N LEU A 211 10.66 1.92 -19.83
CA LEU A 211 11.84 1.35 -20.47
C LEU A 211 12.09 1.93 -21.87
N GLY A 212 11.15 2.72 -22.39
CA GLY A 212 11.14 3.26 -23.75
C GLY A 212 10.02 2.66 -24.60
N ASP A 213 9.49 3.47 -25.53
CA ASP A 213 8.35 3.08 -26.38
C ASP A 213 8.66 1.92 -27.33
N ASP A 214 9.93 1.74 -27.71
CA ASP A 214 10.40 0.65 -28.56
C ASP A 214 11.06 -0.50 -27.77
N HIS A 215 10.91 -0.51 -26.43
CA HIS A 215 11.60 -1.52 -25.62
C HIS A 215 11.09 -2.94 -25.96
N PRO A 216 11.97 -3.95 -26.13
CA PRO A 216 11.57 -5.32 -26.49
C PRO A 216 10.55 -5.96 -25.55
N LEU A 217 10.59 -5.64 -24.25
CA LEU A 217 9.56 -6.11 -23.31
C LEU A 217 8.19 -5.49 -23.63
N LEU A 218 8.10 -4.19 -23.93
CA LEU A 218 6.83 -3.55 -24.25
C LEU A 218 6.22 -4.14 -25.52
N THR A 219 7.01 -4.25 -26.58
CA THR A 219 6.54 -4.81 -27.87
C THR A 219 6.12 -6.29 -27.75
N ARG A 220 6.73 -7.06 -26.83
CA ARG A 220 6.35 -8.46 -26.57
C ARG A 220 5.02 -8.58 -25.81
N PHE A 221 4.79 -7.69 -24.85
CA PHE A 221 3.56 -7.69 -24.04
C PHE A 221 2.39 -7.01 -24.77
N SER A 222 2.66 -6.05 -25.64
CA SER A 222 1.67 -5.26 -26.39
C SER A 222 0.85 -6.09 -27.37
N ASP A 223 -0.45 -5.82 -27.40
CA ASP A 223 -1.37 -6.32 -28.45
C ASP A 223 -1.54 -5.31 -29.60
N THR A 224 -0.98 -4.10 -29.47
CA THR A 224 -1.01 -3.04 -30.49
C THR A 224 0.35 -2.88 -31.17
N ALA A 225 0.36 -2.63 -32.47
CA ALA A 225 1.59 -2.42 -33.25
C ALA A 225 2.39 -1.20 -32.72
N PRO A 226 3.74 -1.27 -32.68
CA PRO A 226 4.59 -2.41 -33.06
C PRO A 226 4.57 -3.53 -32.01
N ASN A 227 4.13 -4.73 -32.41
CA ASN A 227 4.05 -5.92 -31.58
C ASN A 227 4.72 -7.11 -32.28
N TRP A 228 5.14 -8.09 -31.50
CA TRP A 228 5.71 -9.31 -32.06
C TRP A 228 4.62 -10.20 -32.66
N PRO A 229 4.83 -10.75 -33.87
CA PRO A 229 3.85 -11.62 -34.53
C PRO A 229 3.66 -12.95 -33.79
N ASP A 230 4.71 -13.45 -33.12
CA ASP A 230 4.63 -14.58 -32.18
C ASP A 230 4.83 -14.08 -30.74
N ARG A 231 3.79 -14.22 -29.92
CA ARG A 231 3.82 -13.89 -28.48
C ARG A 231 4.52 -14.96 -27.64
N ARG A 232 4.94 -16.08 -28.23
CA ARG A 232 5.67 -17.13 -27.51
C ARG A 232 7.12 -16.70 -27.27
N VAL A 233 7.55 -16.79 -26.02
CA VAL A 233 8.95 -16.59 -25.63
C VAL A 233 9.72 -17.89 -25.92
N ARG A 234 10.39 -17.96 -27.08
CA ARG A 234 11.21 -19.13 -27.51
C ARG A 234 12.71 -18.86 -27.51
N GLU A 235 13.10 -17.60 -27.70
CA GLU A 235 14.50 -17.18 -27.88
C GLU A 235 15.23 -16.99 -26.55
N THR A 236 14.52 -16.88 -25.44
CA THR A 236 15.09 -16.65 -24.11
C THR A 236 14.55 -17.69 -23.14
N PRO A 237 15.41 -18.31 -22.30
CA PRO A 237 14.94 -19.17 -21.22
C PRO A 237 13.93 -18.43 -20.35
N ALA A 238 12.80 -19.06 -20.06
CA ALA A 238 11.69 -18.46 -19.32
C ALA A 238 12.14 -17.81 -18.01
N LYS A 239 13.10 -18.41 -17.30
CA LYS A 239 13.68 -17.87 -16.07
C LYS A 239 14.27 -16.47 -16.29
N HIS A 240 15.08 -16.27 -17.33
CA HIS A 240 15.70 -14.98 -17.63
C HIS A 240 14.68 -13.94 -18.07
N PHE A 241 13.68 -14.35 -18.86
CA PHE A 241 12.57 -13.47 -19.23
C PHE A 241 11.80 -12.98 -18.00
N ILE A 242 11.45 -13.90 -17.08
CA ILE A 242 10.78 -13.55 -15.82
C ILE A 242 11.68 -12.61 -15.00
N THR A 243 12.97 -12.89 -14.86
CA THR A 243 13.90 -11.99 -14.14
C THR A 243 13.93 -10.58 -14.74
N ALA A 244 13.88 -10.45 -16.07
CA ALA A 244 13.83 -9.14 -16.72
C ALA A 244 12.50 -8.40 -16.45
N VAL A 245 11.38 -9.11 -16.43
CA VAL A 245 10.08 -8.56 -16.04
C VAL A 245 10.09 -8.10 -14.58
N GLU A 246 10.62 -8.92 -13.67
CA GLU A 246 10.72 -8.55 -12.25
C GLU A 246 11.64 -7.35 -12.03
N PHE A 247 12.72 -7.25 -12.79
CA PHE A 247 13.58 -6.06 -12.79
C PHE A 247 12.78 -4.80 -13.21
N ALA A 248 11.98 -4.89 -14.28
CA ALA A 248 11.13 -3.79 -14.72
C ALA A 248 10.11 -3.37 -13.64
N ARG A 249 9.49 -4.33 -12.94
CA ARG A 249 8.56 -4.03 -11.83
C ARG A 249 9.24 -3.30 -10.68
N ARG A 250 10.47 -3.68 -10.32
CA ARG A 250 11.23 -3.07 -9.22
C ARG A 250 11.80 -1.69 -9.55
N MET A 251 11.95 -1.35 -10.82
CA MET A 251 12.27 0.04 -11.19
C MET A 251 11.14 1.03 -10.89
N ARG A 252 9.93 0.55 -10.54
CA ARG A 252 8.78 1.43 -10.32
C ARG A 252 8.73 2.05 -8.92
N PRO A 253 8.95 1.29 -7.82
CA PRO A 253 9.02 1.85 -6.47
C PRO A 253 10.29 2.68 -6.19
N CYS A 254 11.40 2.39 -6.87
CA CYS A 254 12.61 3.20 -6.76
C CYS A 254 12.42 4.56 -7.44
N ARG A 255 12.06 5.59 -6.67
CA ARG A 255 12.26 7.00 -7.04
C ARG A 255 13.71 7.17 -7.51
N ARG A 256 13.92 7.60 -8.75
CA ARG A 256 15.11 8.39 -9.07
C ARG A 256 14.76 9.82 -8.71
N ASP A 257 15.28 10.29 -7.59
CA ASP A 257 15.34 11.72 -7.34
C ASP A 257 16.13 12.35 -8.50
N SER A 258 15.48 13.28 -9.20
CA SER A 258 16.06 14.16 -10.22
C SER A 258 15.71 15.58 -9.85
#